data_AF-A0A6B3EXI4-F1
#
_entry.id   AF-A0A6B3EXI4-F1
#
_cell.length_a   1.000
_cell.length_b   1.000
_cell.length_c   1.000
_cell.angle_alpha   90.00
_cell.angle_beta   90.00
_cell.angle_gamma   90.00
#
_symmetry.space_group_name_H-M   'P 1'
#
loop_
_entity.id
_entity.type
_entity.pdbx_description
1 polymer ?
#
loop_
_entity_poly.entity_id
_entity_poly.type
_entity_poly.pdbx_seq_one_letter_code
_entity_poly.pdbx_strand_id
1 'polypeptide(L)' 'VVIAGYNSPRQTVVSGPVAAVERVCALAAGQGVGAARINVSHAFHSPAVAPAAAGLAEHLRTERFGRIGEG' A
#
# COMPACT_ATOMS: atom_id res chain seq x y z
N VAL A 1 5.96 10.25 -0.65
CA VAL A 1 4.70 9.50 -0.49
C VAL A 1 4.26 9.05 -1.87
N VAL A 2 3.71 7.84 -1.99
CA VAL A 2 3.11 7.32 -3.22
C VAL A 2 1.67 6.91 -2.96
N ILE A 3 0.88 6.74 -4.03
CA ILE A 3 -0.44 6.11 -3.93
C ILE A 3 -0.23 4.60 -3.89
N ALA A 4 -0.70 3.98 -2.81
CA ALA A 4 -0.61 2.55 -2.57
C ALA A 4 -1.85 1.80 -3.09
N GLY A 5 -2.99 2.47 -3.16
CA GLY A 5 -4.23 1.85 -3.64
C GLY A 5 -5.32 2.85 -3.96
N TYR A 6 -6.06 2.55 -5.03
CA TYR A 6 -7.31 3.22 -5.37
C TYR A 6 -8.45 2.25 -5.02
N ASN A 7 -8.94 2.32 -3.79
CA ASN A 7 -9.94 1.37 -3.30
C ASN A 7 -11.35 1.71 -3.81
N SER A 8 -11.63 2.98 -4.06
CA SER A 8 -12.86 3.46 -4.69
C SER A 8 -12.68 4.90 -5.22
N PRO A 9 -13.65 5.47 -5.96
CA PRO A 9 -13.59 6.87 -6.38
C PRO A 9 -13.46 7.88 -5.24
N ARG A 10 -13.80 7.48 -4.00
CA ARG A 10 -13.73 8.32 -2.79
C ARG A 10 -12.78 7.79 -1.72
N GLN A 11 -11.97 6.76 -2.03
CA GLN A 11 -11.05 6.16 -1.06
C GLN A 11 -9.72 5.82 -1.72
N THR A 12 -8.67 6.50 -1.27
CA THR A 12 -7.30 6.30 -1.73
C THR A 12 -6.40 6.02 -0.52
N VAL A 13 -5.53 5.03 -0.67
CA VAL A 13 -4.49 4.72 0.32
C VAL A 13 -3.18 5.31 -0.16
N VAL A 14 -2.49 6.04 0.72
CA VAL A 14 -1.14 6.54 0.48
C VAL A 14 -0.12 5.84 1.37
N SER A 15 1.12 5.74 0.91
CA SER A 15 2.18 5.03 1.61
C SER A 15 3.52 5.75 1.50
N GLY A 16 4.33 5.66 2.56
CA GLY A 16 5.64 6.30 2.63
C GLY A 16 6.14 6.45 4.06
N PRO A 17 7.21 7.25 4.27
CA PRO A 17 7.75 7.54 5.59
C PRO A 17 6.66 8.12 6.53
N VAL A 18 6.70 7.75 7.80
CA VAL A 18 5.69 8.12 8.81
C VAL A 18 5.41 9.63 8.81
N ALA A 19 6.45 10.45 8.94
CA ALA A 19 6.32 11.91 8.96
C ALA A 19 5.70 12.47 7.66
N ALA A 20 5.88 11.79 6.53
CA ALA A 20 5.30 12.23 5.27
C ALA A 20 3.81 11.87 5.17
N VAL A 21 3.41 10.71 5.70
CA VAL A 21 2.00 10.30 5.81
C VAL A 21 1.26 11.20 6.80
N GLU A 22 1.87 11.53 7.94
CA GLU A 22 1.30 12.45 8.93
C GLU A 22 1.02 13.84 8.34
N ARG A 23 1.92 14.36 7.49
CA ARG A 23 1.67 15.61 6.75
C ARG A 23 0.48 15.49 5.81
N VAL A 24 0.31 14.37 5.11
CA VAL A 24 -0.87 14.14 4.26
C VAL A 24 -2.14 14.12 5.09
N CYS A 25 -2.15 13.44 6.24
CA CYS A 25 -3.30 13.43 7.15
C CYS A 25 -3.67 14.83 7.65
N ALA A 26 -2.66 15.64 8.03
CA ALA A 26 -2.88 17.01 8.47
C ALA A 26 -3.47 17.89 7.35
N LEU A 27 -2.95 17.76 6.13
CA LEU A 27 -3.48 18.48 4.95
C LEU A 27 -4.92 18.06 4.63
N ALA A 28 -5.22 16.76 4.69
CA ALA A 28 -6.58 16.24 4.48
C ALA A 28 -7.56 16.80 5.52
N ALA A 29 -7.18 16.81 6.79
CA ALA A 29 -7.99 17.38 7.87
C ALA A 29 -8.25 18.89 7.64
N GLY A 30 -7.23 19.65 7.21
CA GLY A 30 -7.39 21.07 6.86
C GLY A 30 -8.33 21.33 5.67
N GLN A 31 -8.59 20.31 4.86
CA GLN A 31 -9.55 20.35 3.73
C GLN A 31 -10.89 19.68 4.05
N GLY A 32 -11.13 19.27 5.30
CA GLY A 32 -12.35 18.57 5.69
C GLY A 32 -12.46 17.13 5.15
N VAL A 33 -11.34 16.54 4.71
CA VAL A 33 -11.26 15.16 4.25
C VAL A 33 -10.83 14.27 5.40
N GLY A 34 -11.65 13.26 5.72
CA GLY A 34 -11.31 12.26 6.74
C GLY A 34 -10.08 11.44 6.33
N ALA A 35 -9.10 11.34 7.23
CA ALA A 35 -7.90 10.53 7.04
C ALA A 35 -7.54 9.81 8.34
N ALA A 36 -7.11 8.56 8.23
CA ALA A 36 -6.66 7.75 9.35
C ALA A 36 -5.39 6.97 8.97
N ARG A 37 -4.46 6.85 9.91
CA ARG A 37 -3.27 6.02 9.75
C ARG A 37 -3.67 4.55 9.87
N ILE A 38 -3.22 3.72 8.94
CA ILE A 38 -3.41 2.27 9.01
C ILE A 38 -2.32 1.66 9.90
N ASN A 39 -2.71 0.81 10.86
CA ASN A 39 -1.77 0.16 11.77
C ASN A 39 -1.09 -1.03 11.08
N VAL A 40 -0.01 -0.76 10.37
CA VAL A 40 0.83 -1.74 9.69
C VAL A 40 2.30 -1.52 10.01
N SER A 41 3.09 -2.59 9.89
CA SER A 41 4.53 -2.56 10.18
C SER A 41 5.35 -1.86 9.10
N HIS A 42 4.90 -1.88 7.84
CA HIS A 42 5.66 -1.38 6.69
C HIS A 42 4.81 -0.54 5.75
N ALA A 43 5.48 0.35 5.01
CA ALA A 43 4.90 1.14 3.93
C ALA A 43 4.74 0.29 2.66
N PHE A 44 3.77 -0.64 2.65
CA PHE A 44 3.45 -1.48 1.49
C PHE A 44 3.08 -0.65 0.25
N HIS A 45 3.27 -1.24 -0.94
CA HIS A 45 3.10 -0.58 -2.24
C HIS A 45 3.96 0.69 -2.43
N SER A 46 5.06 0.82 -1.68
CA SER A 46 6.04 1.89 -1.84
C SER A 46 7.43 1.31 -2.15
N PRO A 47 8.40 2.12 -2.61
CA PRO A 47 9.77 1.66 -2.82
C PRO A 47 10.42 1.04 -1.58
N ALA A 48 9.91 1.34 -0.37
CA ALA A 48 10.43 0.76 0.87
C ALA A 48 10.34 -0.76 0.92
N VAL A 49 9.39 -1.38 0.20
CA VAL A 49 9.23 -2.84 0.16
C VAL A 49 9.90 -3.49 -1.05
N ALA A 50 10.56 -2.72 -1.92
CA ALA A 50 11.23 -3.24 -3.11
C ALA A 50 12.25 -4.37 -2.84
N PRO A 51 13.06 -4.34 -1.75
CA PRO A 51 14.01 -5.42 -1.48
C PRO A 51 13.35 -6.80 -1.29
N ALA A 52 12.10 -6.84 -0.82
CA ALA A 52 11.37 -8.09 -0.63
C ALA A 52 10.96 -8.77 -1.95
N ALA A 53 10.93 -8.02 -3.06
CA ALA A 53 10.45 -8.51 -4.34
C ALA A 53 11.29 -9.66 -4.89
N ALA A 54 12.62 -9.62 -4.70
CA ALA A 54 13.51 -10.67 -5.20
C ALA A 54 13.26 -12.02 -4.51
N GLY A 55 13.15 -12.01 -3.17
CA GLY A 55 12.87 -13.22 -2.40
C GLY A 55 11.48 -13.79 -2.68
N LEU A 56 10.47 -12.91 -2.79
CA LEU A 56 9.13 -13.33 -3.19
C LEU A 56 9.11 -13.93 -4.60
N ALA A 57 9.80 -13.31 -5.56
CA ALA A 57 9.87 -13.81 -6.93
C ALA A 57 10.53 -15.19 -7.02
N GLU A 58 11.59 -15.44 -6.26
CA GLU A 58 12.22 -16.77 -6.18
C GLU A 58 11.26 -17.82 -5.65
N HIS A 59 10.55 -17.52 -4.57
CA HIS A 59 9.57 -18.43 -4.01
C HIS A 59 8.41 -18.71 -4.99
N LEU A 60 7.88 -17.68 -5.66
CA LEU A 60 6.77 -17.86 -6.60
C LEU A 60 7.12 -18.72 -7.82
N ARG A 61 8.42 -18.93 -8.15
CA ARG A 61 8.83 -19.85 -9.22
C ARG A 61 8.55 -21.32 -8.89
N THR A 62 8.44 -21.67 -7.61
CA THR A 62 8.16 -23.04 -7.18
C THR A 62 6.67 -23.33 -7.02
N GLU A 63 5.82 -22.32 -7.14
CA GLU A 63 4.38 -22.42 -6.94
C GLU A 63 3.63 -22.75 -8.25
N ARG A 64 2.55 -23.53 -8.15
CA ARG A 64 1.64 -23.78 -9.28
C ARG A 64 0.45 -22.84 -9.20
N PHE A 65 0.22 -22.05 -10.25
CA PHE A 65 -0.95 -21.17 -10.35
C PHE A 65 -2.07 -21.86 -11.13
N GLY A 66 -3.28 -21.85 -10.57
CA GLY A 66 -4.51 -22.28 -11.24
C GLY A 66 -5.29 -21.09 -11.79
N ARG A 67 -6.32 -21.38 -12.61
CA ARG A 67 -7.30 -20.37 -12.99
C ARG A 67 -8.22 -20.07 -11.81
N ILE A 68 -8.49 -18.79 -11.58
CA ILE A 68 -9.51 -18.37 -10.62
C ILE A 68 -10.88 -18.75 -11.20
N GLY A 69 -11.66 -19.56 -10.47
CA GLY A 69 -13.02 -19.95 -10.86
C GLY A 69 -13.16 -21.34 -11.49
N GLU A 70 -12.08 -22.11 -11.61
CA GLU A 70 -12.17 -23.54 -11.92
C GLU A 70 -12.08 -24.34 -10.62
N GLY A 71 -13.23 -24.50 -9.96
CA GLY A 71 -13.49 -25.30 -8.77
C GLY A 71 -14.97 -25.63 -8.65
#